data_AF-A0A7S0MSA5-F1
#
_entry.id   AF-A0A7S0MSA5-F1
#
_cell.length_a   1.000
_cell.length_b   1.000
_cell.length_c   1.000
_cell.angle_alpha   90.00
_cell.angle_beta   90.00
_cell.angle_gamma   90.00
#
_symmetry.space_group_name_H-M   'P 1'
#
loop_
_entity.id
_entity.type
_entity.pdbx_description
1 polymer ?
#
loop_
_entity_poly.entity_id
_entity_poly.type
_entity_poly.pdbx_seq_one_letter_code
_entity_poly.pdbx_strand_id
1 'polypeptide(L)'
;MPPPSSFPFSMRVTSETMGSNGSSSMAAVCSGSLALMDAGVPLLSHVAGISVGVIMDEDAAGGVTAHTLFTDIQGLEDHHGDMDFKVAGTADGITGVQLDIKPAGVPLPILLEALSHAGKARRHVLATLGATLEAPREYGERESAPRFGTVVVEKELLGRVIGPQGSNVRSIERDTGARITVEDSGEVSMFAPSKASFEAAMARVMDAGVPDVKVGSRYLGKVVSIKDFGAIVELADTATLGLLHISEIAHSRTANVTDELAMGQELEVACIGRDPRGNVKFSRKALLPLPPPRTAMSHRGGGVG
;
A
#
# COMPACT_ATOMS: atom_id res chain seq x y z
N MET A 1 -7.91 -16.05 9.94
CA MET A 1 -7.05 -14.97 9.40
C MET A 1 -7.04 -15.07 7.89
N PRO A 2 -6.95 -13.95 7.15
CA PRO A 2 -6.79 -13.99 5.70
C PRO A 2 -5.45 -14.65 5.31
N PRO A 3 -5.38 -15.36 4.17
CA PRO A 3 -4.12 -15.89 3.67
C PRO A 3 -3.19 -14.73 3.23
N PRO A 4 -1.87 -14.90 3.35
CA PRO A 4 -0.89 -13.87 2.97
C PRO A 4 -1.03 -13.39 1.52
N SER A 5 -1.50 -14.24 0.61
CA SER A 5 -1.76 -13.89 -0.79
C SER A 5 -2.86 -12.83 -0.96
N SER A 6 -3.82 -12.78 -0.03
CA SER A 6 -4.94 -11.82 -0.07
C SER A 6 -4.70 -10.58 0.80
N PHE A 7 -3.88 -10.72 1.84
CA PHE A 7 -3.58 -9.64 2.78
C PHE A 7 -2.11 -9.78 3.23
N PRO A 8 -1.15 -9.25 2.45
CA PRO A 8 0.29 -9.49 2.63
C PRO A 8 0.89 -8.61 3.74
N PHE A 9 0.21 -8.53 4.88
CA PHE A 9 0.61 -7.69 6.00
C PHE A 9 0.86 -8.55 7.24
N SER A 10 2.01 -8.31 7.88
CA SER A 10 2.23 -8.76 9.25
C SER A 10 1.36 -7.95 10.20
N MET A 11 0.59 -8.63 11.04
CA MET A 11 -0.33 -8.01 11.97
C MET A 11 0.17 -8.18 13.40
N ARG A 12 0.13 -7.09 14.18
CA ARG A 12 0.39 -7.10 15.62
C ARG A 12 -0.86 -6.60 16.33
N VAL A 13 -1.41 -7.41 17.22
CA VAL A 13 -2.50 -7.03 18.11
C VAL A 13 -1.95 -6.98 19.52
N THR A 14 -2.13 -5.83 20.17
CA THR A 14 -1.81 -5.66 21.59
C THR A 14 -3.13 -5.47 22.34
N SER A 15 -3.37 -6.28 23.37
CA SER A 15 -4.55 -6.15 24.23
C SER A 15 -4.09 -5.67 25.60
N GLU A 16 -4.56 -4.49 26.01
CA GLU A 16 -4.26 -3.91 27.32
C GLU A 16 -5.50 -4.01 28.21
N THR A 17 -5.36 -4.68 29.35
CA THR A 17 -6.47 -4.86 30.30
C THR A 17 -6.50 -3.70 31.28
N MET A 18 -7.41 -2.75 31.05
CA MET A 18 -7.57 -1.56 31.91
C MET A 18 -8.41 -1.83 33.17
N GLY A 19 -9.17 -2.91 33.18
CA GLY A 19 -9.95 -3.38 34.33
C GLY A 19 -10.27 -4.86 34.17
N SER A 20 -10.30 -5.61 35.27
CA SER A 20 -10.49 -7.06 35.25
C SER A 20 -11.31 -7.51 36.45
N ASN A 21 -12.48 -8.09 36.18
CA ASN A 21 -13.28 -8.82 37.16
C ASN A 21 -13.89 -10.09 36.55
N GLY A 22 -13.26 -10.62 35.50
CA GLY A 22 -13.69 -11.79 34.74
C GLY A 22 -12.58 -12.19 33.76
N SER A 23 -12.92 -12.90 32.69
CA SER A 23 -11.92 -13.40 31.74
C SER A 23 -11.38 -12.33 30.79
N SER A 24 -10.31 -11.64 31.22
CA SER A 24 -9.57 -10.68 30.37
C SER A 24 -9.03 -11.33 29.10
N SER A 25 -8.71 -12.63 29.13
CA SER A 25 -8.31 -13.39 27.94
C SER A 25 -9.43 -13.50 26.90
N MET A 26 -10.67 -13.71 27.32
CA MET A 26 -11.80 -13.79 26.38
C MET A 26 -12.19 -12.40 25.89
N ALA A 27 -12.07 -11.37 26.75
CA ALA A 27 -12.19 -9.98 26.33
C ALA A 27 -11.12 -9.59 25.28
N ALA A 28 -9.89 -10.09 25.41
CA ALA A 28 -8.82 -9.89 24.43
C ALA A 28 -9.15 -10.50 23.05
N VAL A 29 -9.81 -11.67 23.02
CA VAL A 29 -10.30 -12.27 21.77
C VAL A 29 -11.36 -11.36 21.11
N CYS A 30 -12.36 -10.94 21.89
CA CYS A 30 -13.46 -10.10 21.39
C CYS A 30 -12.95 -8.74 20.88
N SER A 31 -12.13 -8.06 21.68
CA SER A 31 -11.54 -6.77 21.31
C SER A 31 -10.57 -6.89 20.15
N GLY A 32 -9.75 -7.96 20.11
CA GLY A 32 -8.87 -8.25 18.98
C GLY A 32 -9.64 -8.47 17.67
N SER A 33 -10.79 -9.16 17.73
CA SER A 33 -11.67 -9.34 16.58
C SER A 33 -12.19 -8.00 16.04
N LEU A 34 -12.67 -7.12 16.92
CA LEU A 34 -13.10 -5.77 16.54
C LEU A 34 -11.95 -4.93 15.99
N ALA A 35 -10.81 -4.91 16.68
CA ALA A 35 -9.66 -4.10 16.31
C ALA A 35 -9.10 -4.49 14.92
N LEU A 36 -9.07 -5.79 14.60
CA LEU A 36 -8.64 -6.26 13.29
C LEU A 36 -9.62 -5.83 12.19
N MET A 37 -10.93 -5.99 12.41
CA MET A 37 -11.94 -5.55 11.44
C MET A 37 -11.93 -4.04 11.25
N ASP A 38 -11.78 -3.28 12.34
CA ASP A 38 -11.70 -1.82 12.32
C ASP A 38 -10.42 -1.32 11.62
N ALA A 39 -9.32 -2.08 11.70
CA ALA A 39 -8.10 -1.85 10.92
C ALA A 39 -8.21 -2.25 9.44
N GLY A 40 -9.36 -2.79 9.01
CA GLY A 40 -9.62 -3.22 7.65
C GLY A 40 -9.01 -4.58 7.29
N VAL A 41 -8.67 -5.40 8.29
CA VAL A 41 -8.23 -6.78 8.06
C VAL A 41 -9.43 -7.60 7.61
N PRO A 42 -9.38 -8.27 6.44
CA PRO A 42 -10.50 -9.04 5.90
C PRO A 42 -10.67 -10.37 6.65
N LEU A 43 -11.16 -10.29 7.90
CA LEU A 43 -11.58 -11.46 8.66
C LEU A 43 -12.87 -12.03 8.05
N LEU A 44 -12.98 -13.36 8.03
CA LEU A 44 -14.16 -14.05 7.49
C LEU A 44 -15.43 -13.79 8.32
N SER A 45 -15.26 -13.67 9.65
CA SER A 45 -16.34 -13.38 10.59
C SER A 45 -15.76 -12.98 11.94
N HIS A 46 -16.61 -12.45 12.83
CA HIS A 46 -16.22 -12.17 14.20
C HIS A 46 -15.86 -13.45 14.95
N VAL A 47 -14.90 -13.33 15.86
CA VAL A 47 -14.57 -14.35 16.86
C VAL A 47 -14.84 -13.78 18.23
N ALA A 48 -15.60 -14.49 19.05
CA ALA A 48 -15.85 -14.13 20.43
C ALA A 48 -15.35 -15.21 21.38
N GLY A 49 -14.93 -14.80 22.57
CA GLY A 49 -14.60 -15.67 23.68
C GLY A 49 -15.66 -15.60 24.77
N ILE A 50 -15.80 -16.68 25.54
CA ILE A 50 -16.59 -16.70 26.78
C ILE A 50 -15.92 -17.64 27.79
N SER A 51 -16.07 -17.36 29.07
CA SER A 51 -15.70 -18.27 30.17
C SER A 51 -16.96 -18.90 30.77
N VAL A 52 -16.87 -20.18 31.10
CA VAL A 52 -17.91 -20.93 31.80
C VAL A 52 -17.27 -21.60 33.00
N GLY A 53 -17.83 -21.38 34.17
CA GLY A 53 -17.40 -22.04 35.40
C GLY A 53 -18.30 -23.21 35.74
N VAL A 54 -17.77 -24.16 36.49
CA VAL A 54 -18.56 -25.24 37.10
C VAL A 54 -18.26 -25.32 38.58
N ILE A 55 -19.30 -25.51 39.38
CA ILE A 55 -19.19 -25.98 40.77
C ILE A 55 -19.87 -27.35 40.83
N MET A 56 -19.23 -28.30 41.51
CA MET A 56 -19.66 -29.69 41.64
C MET A 56 -19.63 -30.10 43.12
N ASP A 57 -20.67 -30.81 43.56
CA ASP A 57 -20.70 -31.48 44.85
C ASP A 57 -20.30 -32.95 44.67
N GLU A 58 -19.28 -33.41 45.39
CA GLU A 58 -18.79 -34.80 45.33
C GLU A 58 -19.23 -35.60 46.56
N ASP A 59 -19.53 -36.89 46.37
CA ASP A 59 -19.69 -37.84 47.47
C ASP A 59 -18.34 -38.27 48.06
N ALA A 60 -18.38 -39.05 49.16
CA ALA A 60 -17.15 -39.55 49.80
C ALA A 60 -16.32 -40.49 48.92
N ALA A 61 -16.87 -41.00 47.82
CA ALA A 61 -16.20 -41.83 46.84
C ALA A 61 -15.68 -41.03 45.62
N GLY A 62 -15.87 -39.71 45.59
CA GLY A 62 -15.46 -38.82 44.49
C GLY A 62 -16.44 -38.80 43.31
N GLY A 63 -17.66 -39.30 43.50
CA GLY A 63 -18.73 -39.24 42.50
C GLY A 63 -19.45 -37.88 42.55
N VAL A 64 -19.63 -37.23 41.40
CA VAL A 64 -20.38 -35.97 41.31
C VAL A 64 -21.87 -36.23 41.57
N THR A 65 -22.42 -35.58 42.60
CA THR A 65 -23.82 -35.70 43.04
C THR A 65 -24.70 -34.55 42.56
N ALA A 66 -24.13 -33.35 42.40
CA ALA A 66 -24.79 -32.18 41.83
C ALA A 66 -23.74 -31.28 41.13
N HIS A 67 -24.18 -30.48 40.16
CA HIS A 67 -23.32 -29.49 39.52
C HIS A 67 -24.12 -28.26 39.08
N THR A 68 -23.45 -27.11 38.97
CA THR A 68 -24.02 -25.86 38.45
C THR A 68 -23.04 -25.19 37.49
N LEU A 69 -23.54 -24.71 36.35
CA LEU A 69 -22.78 -23.98 35.34
C LEU A 69 -22.99 -22.46 35.51
N PHE A 70 -21.90 -21.70 35.42
CA PHE A 70 -21.91 -20.24 35.45
C PHE A 70 -21.47 -19.69 34.10
N THR A 71 -22.14 -18.65 33.61
CA THR A 71 -21.77 -17.96 32.37
C THR A 71 -20.98 -16.70 32.70
N ASP A 72 -19.91 -16.44 31.96
CA ASP A 72 -19.09 -15.23 32.08
C ASP A 72 -18.59 -15.00 33.52
N ILE A 73 -17.88 -16.01 34.01
CA ILE A 73 -17.50 -16.05 35.43
C ILE A 73 -16.66 -14.86 35.85
N GLN A 74 -16.95 -14.39 37.05
CA GLN A 74 -16.15 -13.44 37.77
C GLN A 74 -14.90 -14.09 38.37
N GLY A 75 -13.91 -13.27 38.75
CA GLY A 75 -12.70 -13.80 39.39
C GLY A 75 -12.96 -14.59 40.68
N LEU A 76 -14.02 -14.22 41.43
CA LEU A 76 -14.42 -14.95 42.64
C LEU A 76 -15.04 -16.32 42.31
N GLU A 77 -15.87 -16.38 41.26
CA GLU A 77 -16.51 -17.60 40.79
C GLU A 77 -15.48 -18.56 40.18
N ASP A 78 -14.48 -18.04 39.47
CA ASP A 78 -13.31 -18.81 39.05
C ASP A 78 -12.55 -19.34 40.26
N HIS A 79 -12.20 -18.48 41.23
CA HIS A 79 -11.41 -18.88 42.39
C HIS A 79 -12.04 -20.03 43.19
N HIS A 80 -13.37 -19.99 43.37
CA HIS A 80 -14.12 -21.01 44.12
C HIS A 80 -14.71 -22.13 43.24
N GLY A 81 -14.68 -21.99 41.92
CA GLY A 81 -15.16 -23.00 40.98
C GLY A 81 -14.23 -24.20 40.85
N ASP A 82 -14.78 -25.35 40.48
CA ASP A 82 -14.05 -26.58 40.23
C ASP A 82 -13.47 -26.66 38.82
N MET A 83 -14.07 -25.92 37.88
CA MET A 83 -13.62 -25.88 36.49
C MET A 83 -13.75 -24.47 35.92
N ASP A 84 -12.69 -24.00 35.25
CA ASP A 84 -12.69 -22.79 34.41
C ASP A 84 -12.55 -23.21 32.95
N PHE A 85 -13.62 -23.03 32.18
CA PHE A 85 -13.71 -23.39 30.78
C PHE A 85 -13.80 -22.15 29.89
N LYS A 86 -12.72 -21.87 29.17
CA LYS A 86 -12.62 -20.77 28.21
C LYS A 86 -12.79 -21.31 26.79
N VAL A 87 -13.71 -20.74 26.04
CA VAL A 87 -13.95 -21.12 24.65
C VAL A 87 -14.10 -19.91 23.75
N ALA A 88 -13.36 -19.93 22.65
CA ALA A 88 -13.39 -18.93 21.60
C ALA A 88 -13.88 -19.54 20.28
N GLY A 89 -14.57 -18.73 19.47
CA GLY A 89 -15.00 -19.18 18.15
C GLY A 89 -15.95 -18.23 17.43
N THR A 90 -16.34 -18.67 16.24
CA THR A 90 -17.29 -17.99 15.35
C THR A 90 -18.70 -18.54 15.58
N ALA A 91 -19.67 -18.12 14.77
CA ALA A 91 -20.99 -18.76 14.75
C ALA A 91 -20.91 -20.23 14.28
N ASP A 92 -19.96 -20.53 13.37
CA ASP A 92 -19.85 -21.82 12.69
C ASP A 92 -19.01 -22.86 13.45
N GLY A 93 -18.18 -22.43 14.39
CA GLY A 93 -17.26 -23.35 15.05
C GLY A 93 -16.44 -22.75 16.19
N ILE A 94 -15.70 -23.64 16.85
CA ILE A 94 -14.75 -23.29 17.90
C ILE A 94 -13.37 -23.09 17.27
N THR A 95 -12.68 -22.02 17.64
CA THR A 95 -11.31 -21.71 17.17
C THR A 95 -10.27 -21.90 18.26
N GLY A 96 -10.68 -21.97 19.53
CA GLY A 96 -9.78 -22.19 20.65
C GLY A 96 -10.54 -22.64 21.89
N VAL A 97 -9.90 -23.50 22.67
CA VAL A 97 -10.40 -24.01 23.94
C VAL A 97 -9.27 -24.02 24.94
N GLN A 98 -9.54 -23.59 26.15
CA GLN A 98 -8.69 -23.78 27.32
C GLN A 98 -9.56 -24.26 28.47
N LEU A 99 -9.10 -25.28 29.16
CA LEU A 99 -9.82 -25.92 30.25
C LEU A 99 -8.86 -26.09 31.42
N ASP A 100 -9.23 -25.54 32.57
CA ASP A 100 -8.55 -25.75 33.84
C ASP A 100 -9.50 -26.46 34.80
N ILE A 101 -9.04 -27.56 35.39
CA ILE A 101 -9.81 -28.42 36.28
C ILE A 101 -9.03 -28.54 37.58
N LYS A 102 -9.68 -28.18 38.69
CA LYS A 102 -9.10 -28.27 40.04
C LYS A 102 -9.27 -29.65 40.71
N PRO A 103 -10.44 -30.33 40.60
CA PRO A 103 -10.59 -31.68 41.15
C PRO A 103 -9.91 -32.74 40.28
N ALA A 104 -10.00 -34.00 40.69
CA ALA A 104 -9.39 -35.13 39.99
C ALA A 104 -9.95 -35.33 38.55
N GLY A 105 -11.14 -34.81 38.27
CA GLY A 105 -11.71 -34.80 36.92
C GLY A 105 -13.12 -34.22 36.87
N VAL A 106 -13.60 -34.02 35.65
CA VAL A 106 -14.98 -33.60 35.36
C VAL A 106 -15.63 -34.68 34.48
N PRO A 107 -16.79 -35.23 34.86
CA PRO A 107 -17.52 -36.17 34.03
C PRO A 107 -17.77 -35.63 32.61
N LEU A 108 -17.53 -36.46 31.59
CA LEU A 108 -17.72 -36.08 30.18
C LEU A 108 -19.12 -35.49 29.88
N PRO A 109 -20.24 -35.99 30.45
CA PRO A 109 -21.54 -35.38 30.24
C PRO A 109 -21.62 -33.90 30.68
N ILE A 110 -20.97 -33.55 31.80
CA ILE A 110 -20.92 -32.18 32.32
C ILE A 110 -20.09 -31.30 31.40
N LEU A 111 -18.98 -31.81 30.87
CA LEU A 111 -18.15 -31.08 29.90
C LEU A 111 -18.92 -30.80 28.59
N LEU A 112 -19.70 -31.77 28.11
CA LEU A 112 -20.55 -31.59 26.92
C LEU A 112 -21.67 -30.55 27.17
N GLU A 113 -22.23 -30.55 28.37
CA GLU A 113 -23.20 -29.53 28.79
C GLU A 113 -22.57 -28.14 28.82
N ALA A 114 -21.38 -28.01 29.43
CA ALA A 114 -20.62 -26.76 29.49
C ALA A 114 -20.28 -26.22 28.10
N LEU A 115 -19.88 -27.10 27.16
CA LEU A 115 -19.64 -26.75 25.76
C LEU A 115 -20.90 -26.19 25.08
N SER A 116 -22.05 -26.85 25.26
CA SER A 116 -23.33 -26.41 24.70
C SER A 116 -23.77 -25.07 25.30
N HIS A 117 -23.61 -24.93 26.60
CA HIS A 117 -23.90 -23.72 27.37
C HIS A 117 -23.06 -22.53 26.90
N ALA A 118 -21.74 -22.73 26.80
CA ALA A 118 -20.81 -21.73 26.30
C ALA A 118 -21.10 -21.34 24.84
N GLY A 119 -21.51 -22.30 24.00
CA GLY A 119 -21.93 -22.02 22.62
C GLY A 119 -23.11 -21.06 22.52
N LYS A 120 -24.09 -21.15 23.44
CA LYS A 120 -25.22 -20.20 23.51
C LYS A 120 -24.75 -18.81 23.94
N ALA A 121 -23.94 -18.74 24.99
CA ALA A 121 -23.42 -17.47 25.51
C ALA A 121 -22.50 -16.77 24.51
N ARG A 122 -21.60 -17.50 23.84
CA ARG A 122 -20.72 -16.97 22.80
C ARG A 122 -21.50 -16.34 21.64
N ARG A 123 -22.62 -16.94 21.23
CA ARG A 123 -23.49 -16.36 20.18
C ARG A 123 -24.10 -15.02 20.60
N HIS A 124 -24.40 -14.84 21.89
CA HIS A 124 -24.86 -13.55 22.40
C HIS A 124 -23.75 -12.49 22.32
N VAL A 125 -22.51 -12.83 22.68
CA VAL A 125 -21.36 -11.93 22.53
C VAL A 125 -21.11 -11.60 21.05
N LEU A 126 -21.13 -12.59 20.15
CA LEU A 126 -20.99 -12.38 18.71
C LEU A 126 -22.04 -11.41 18.15
N ALA A 127 -23.29 -11.52 18.59
CA ALA A 127 -24.35 -10.60 18.18
C ALA A 127 -24.06 -9.15 18.60
N THR A 128 -23.47 -8.97 19.80
CA THR A 128 -23.07 -7.65 20.30
C THR A 128 -21.90 -7.07 19.49
N LEU A 129 -20.90 -7.90 19.16
CA LEU A 129 -19.78 -7.49 18.30
C LEU A 129 -20.29 -7.08 16.91
N GLY A 130 -21.15 -7.89 16.29
CA GLY A 130 -21.72 -7.60 14.98
C GLY A 130 -22.61 -6.36 14.95
N ALA A 131 -23.34 -6.07 16.05
CA ALA A 131 -24.09 -4.82 16.18
C ALA A 131 -23.18 -3.58 16.31
N THR A 132 -21.93 -3.76 16.75
CA THR A 132 -20.93 -2.69 16.86
C THR A 132 -20.22 -2.45 15.54
N LEU A 133 -19.82 -3.52 14.85
CA LEU A 133 -19.16 -3.47 13.55
C LEU A 133 -19.56 -4.72 12.76
N GLU A 134 -20.41 -4.58 11.76
CA GLU A 134 -20.97 -5.74 11.05
C GLU A 134 -19.93 -6.47 10.19
N ALA A 135 -19.01 -5.70 9.58
CA ALA A 135 -18.02 -6.20 8.64
C ALA A 135 -16.69 -5.45 8.78
N PRO A 136 -15.56 -6.04 8.32
CA PRO A 136 -14.30 -5.32 8.20
C PRO A 136 -14.46 -4.03 7.41
N ARG A 137 -13.80 -2.96 7.85
CA ARG A 137 -13.71 -1.72 7.07
C ARG A 137 -12.92 -1.95 5.78
N GLU A 138 -13.10 -1.09 4.79
CA GLU A 138 -12.25 -1.13 3.61
C GLU A 138 -10.80 -0.83 3.97
N TYR A 139 -9.89 -1.72 3.56
CA TYR A 139 -8.47 -1.51 3.82
C TYR A 139 -7.95 -0.32 3.00
N GLY A 140 -7.24 0.57 3.67
CA GLY A 140 -6.63 1.73 3.02
C GLY A 140 -7.49 2.99 2.96
N GLU A 141 -8.65 3.01 3.61
CA GLU A 141 -9.36 4.27 3.89
C GLU A 141 -8.54 5.17 4.83
N ARG A 142 -7.83 4.57 5.80
CA ARG A 142 -6.96 5.30 6.71
C ARG A 142 -5.70 5.77 5.99
N GLU A 143 -5.37 7.05 6.16
CA GLU A 143 -4.17 7.66 5.61
C GLU A 143 -2.88 7.01 6.15
N SER A 144 -2.92 6.62 7.43
CA SER A 144 -1.83 5.94 8.14
C SER A 144 -1.75 4.44 7.92
N ALA A 145 -2.72 3.83 7.21
CA ALA A 145 -2.61 2.42 6.88
C ALA A 145 -1.43 2.23 5.90
N PRO A 146 -0.61 1.18 6.07
CA PRO A 146 0.38 0.83 5.07
C PRO A 146 -0.26 0.55 3.70
N ARG A 147 0.54 0.62 2.65
CA ARG A 147 0.13 0.24 1.28
C ARG A 147 1.09 -0.78 0.75
N PHE A 148 0.53 -1.71 0.00
CA PHE A 148 1.27 -2.67 -0.79
C PHE A 148 0.75 -2.59 -2.22
N GLY A 149 1.64 -2.72 -3.18
CA GLY A 149 1.26 -2.86 -4.57
C GLY A 149 2.43 -3.25 -5.43
N THR A 150 2.10 -3.73 -6.62
CA THR A 150 3.05 -4.29 -7.56
C THR A 150 2.88 -3.61 -8.90
N VAL A 151 3.99 -3.35 -9.58
CA VAL A 151 4.01 -2.86 -10.96
C VAL A 151 4.95 -3.69 -11.80
N VAL A 152 4.60 -3.84 -13.07
CA VAL A 152 5.45 -4.55 -14.04
C VAL A 152 6.21 -3.51 -14.84
N VAL A 153 7.53 -3.65 -14.87
CA VAL A 153 8.46 -2.83 -15.64
C VAL A 153 9.17 -3.72 -16.65
N GLU A 154 9.37 -3.21 -17.86
CA GLU A 154 10.13 -3.91 -18.91
C GLU A 154 11.55 -4.26 -18.43
N LYS A 155 12.01 -5.47 -18.76
CA LYS A 155 13.27 -6.03 -18.23
C LYS A 155 14.47 -5.16 -18.56
N GLU A 156 14.46 -4.52 -19.72
CA GLU A 156 15.52 -3.62 -20.19
C GLU A 156 15.63 -2.35 -19.33
N LEU A 157 14.54 -1.98 -18.62
CA LEU A 157 14.44 -0.76 -17.81
C LEU A 157 14.65 -1.03 -16.32
N LEU A 158 14.61 -2.30 -15.87
CA LEU A 158 14.88 -2.70 -14.49
C LEU A 158 16.25 -2.19 -13.99
N GLY A 159 17.27 -2.25 -14.84
CA GLY A 159 18.61 -1.75 -14.49
C GLY A 159 18.62 -0.28 -14.07
N ARG A 160 17.66 0.52 -14.58
CA ARG A 160 17.51 1.95 -14.25
C ARG A 160 16.73 2.15 -12.96
N VAL A 161 15.67 1.37 -12.76
CA VAL A 161 14.92 1.35 -11.50
C VAL A 161 15.87 1.01 -10.36
N ILE A 162 16.69 -0.05 -10.51
CA ILE A 162 17.69 -0.48 -9.52
C ILE A 162 18.81 0.57 -9.37
N GLY A 163 19.36 1.04 -10.50
CA GLY A 163 20.53 1.92 -10.54
C GLY A 163 21.84 1.19 -10.21
N PRO A 164 23.01 1.83 -10.40
CA PRO A 164 24.31 1.19 -10.13
C PRO A 164 24.39 0.76 -8.67
N GLN A 165 24.66 -0.53 -8.44
CA GLN A 165 24.69 -1.17 -7.11
C GLN A 165 23.41 -0.97 -6.27
N GLY A 166 22.24 -0.78 -6.90
CA GLY A 166 20.98 -0.55 -6.18
C GLY A 166 20.83 0.86 -5.61
N SER A 167 21.66 1.81 -6.03
CA SER A 167 21.67 3.19 -5.49
C SER A 167 20.34 3.92 -5.68
N ASN A 168 19.64 3.69 -6.80
CA ASN A 168 18.39 4.39 -7.09
C ASN A 168 17.25 3.85 -6.21
N VAL A 169 17.06 2.53 -6.15
CA VAL A 169 16.11 1.90 -5.21
C VAL A 169 16.36 2.36 -3.78
N ARG A 170 17.62 2.30 -3.31
CA ARG A 170 17.97 2.76 -1.95
C ARG A 170 17.67 4.25 -1.72
N SER A 171 17.82 5.09 -2.74
CA SER A 171 17.45 6.50 -2.65
C SER A 171 15.94 6.66 -2.54
N ILE A 172 15.17 5.93 -3.33
CA ILE A 172 13.70 5.96 -3.26
C ILE A 172 13.24 5.47 -1.88
N GLU A 173 13.75 4.34 -1.40
CA GLU A 173 13.43 3.81 -0.08
C GLU A 173 13.76 4.80 1.04
N ARG A 174 14.93 5.45 0.99
CA ARG A 174 15.34 6.43 2.01
C ARG A 174 14.45 7.67 2.00
N ASP A 175 14.14 8.19 0.82
CA ASP A 175 13.44 9.46 0.70
C ASP A 175 11.92 9.31 0.93
N THR A 176 11.37 8.12 0.63
CA THR A 176 9.93 7.85 0.77
C THR A 176 9.59 7.04 2.02
N GLY A 177 10.54 6.28 2.58
CA GLY A 177 10.30 5.30 3.63
C GLY A 177 9.68 3.99 3.13
N ALA A 178 9.48 3.83 1.82
CA ALA A 178 9.00 2.60 1.22
C ALA A 178 10.10 1.52 1.21
N ARG A 179 9.67 0.27 1.06
CA ARG A 179 10.51 -0.90 0.75
C ARG A 179 10.17 -1.37 -0.65
N ILE A 180 11.18 -1.58 -1.47
CA ILE A 180 11.03 -1.96 -2.87
C ILE A 180 11.76 -3.27 -3.10
N THR A 181 11.05 -4.24 -3.64
CA THR A 181 11.60 -5.53 -4.06
C THR A 181 11.45 -5.63 -5.58
N VAL A 182 12.54 -5.92 -6.26
CA VAL A 182 12.58 -6.04 -7.72
C VAL A 182 12.92 -7.48 -8.05
N GLU A 183 12.08 -8.11 -8.86
CA GLU A 183 12.25 -9.47 -9.35
C GLU A 183 12.78 -9.47 -10.79
N ASP A 184 13.54 -10.51 -11.17
CA ASP A 184 14.08 -10.68 -12.52
C ASP A 184 13.00 -10.83 -13.61
N SER A 185 11.75 -11.07 -13.19
CA SER A 185 10.59 -11.15 -14.06
C SER A 185 10.18 -9.80 -14.66
N GLY A 186 10.60 -8.67 -14.07
CA GLY A 186 10.02 -7.35 -14.35
C GLY A 186 9.09 -6.86 -13.25
N GLU A 187 8.76 -7.71 -12.27
CA GLU A 187 7.84 -7.39 -11.19
C GLU A 187 8.54 -6.56 -10.10
N VAL A 188 8.01 -5.36 -9.84
CA VAL A 188 8.48 -4.47 -8.77
C VAL A 188 7.39 -4.34 -7.72
N SER A 189 7.61 -4.96 -6.57
CA SER A 189 6.73 -4.90 -5.41
C SER A 189 7.16 -3.78 -4.46
N MET A 190 6.18 -3.03 -3.95
CA MET A 190 6.42 -1.90 -3.06
C MET A 190 5.54 -1.99 -1.82
N PHE A 191 6.16 -1.82 -0.66
CA PHE A 191 5.49 -1.65 0.61
C PHE A 191 5.80 -0.26 1.18
N ALA A 192 4.79 0.50 1.56
CA ALA A 192 4.96 1.85 2.09
C ALA A 192 4.16 2.06 3.37
N PRO A 193 4.64 2.88 4.32
CA PRO A 193 3.96 3.13 5.58
C PRO A 193 2.66 3.95 5.45
N SER A 194 2.47 4.66 4.34
CA SER A 194 1.29 5.51 4.10
C SER A 194 0.97 5.62 2.61
N LYS A 195 -0.23 6.12 2.30
CA LYS A 195 -0.65 6.41 0.92
C LYS A 195 0.30 7.38 0.21
N ALA A 196 0.65 8.49 0.86
CA ALA A 196 1.54 9.49 0.27
C ALA A 196 2.95 8.94 0.00
N SER A 197 3.49 8.11 0.92
CA SER A 197 4.77 7.43 0.73
C SER A 197 4.73 6.46 -0.45
N PHE A 198 3.64 5.71 -0.59
CA PHE A 198 3.43 4.78 -1.69
C PHE A 198 3.37 5.50 -3.04
N GLU A 199 2.55 6.54 -3.16
CA GLU A 199 2.41 7.32 -4.40
C GLU A 199 3.73 7.97 -4.82
N ALA A 200 4.49 8.49 -3.87
CA ALA A 200 5.82 9.06 -4.13
C ALA A 200 6.83 8.00 -4.60
N ALA A 201 6.83 6.80 -4.01
CA ALA A 201 7.70 5.72 -4.43
C ALA A 201 7.31 5.19 -5.81
N MET A 202 6.00 4.97 -6.03
CA MET A 202 5.42 4.55 -7.30
C MET A 202 5.79 5.50 -8.45
N ALA A 203 5.61 6.81 -8.25
CA ALA A 203 5.94 7.82 -9.25
C ALA A 203 7.42 7.77 -9.64
N ARG A 204 8.33 7.62 -8.66
CA ARG A 204 9.77 7.52 -8.95
C ARG A 204 10.17 6.24 -9.67
N VAL A 205 9.53 5.11 -9.36
CA VAL A 205 9.75 3.84 -10.06
C VAL A 205 9.28 3.96 -11.50
N MET A 206 8.09 4.54 -11.72
CA MET A 206 7.54 4.79 -13.05
C MET A 206 8.42 5.73 -13.87
N ASP A 207 8.86 6.86 -13.29
CA ASP A 207 9.76 7.82 -13.95
C ASP A 207 11.09 7.18 -14.36
N ALA A 208 11.67 6.31 -13.50
CA ALA A 208 12.87 5.56 -13.84
C ALA A 208 12.64 4.51 -14.95
N GLY A 209 11.40 4.03 -15.05
CA GLY A 209 10.91 3.13 -16.09
C GLY A 209 10.53 3.83 -17.41
N VAL A 210 10.62 5.16 -17.53
CA VAL A 210 10.44 5.86 -18.81
C VAL A 210 11.75 5.85 -19.59
N PRO A 211 11.79 5.37 -20.86
CA PRO A 211 13.02 5.32 -21.66
C PRO A 211 13.72 6.68 -21.79
N ASP A 212 15.05 6.70 -21.66
CA ASP A 212 15.83 7.94 -21.76
C ASP A 212 15.85 8.45 -23.21
N VAL A 213 15.50 9.72 -23.38
CA VAL A 213 15.66 10.43 -24.64
C VAL A 213 17.16 10.72 -24.85
N LYS A 214 17.79 10.01 -25.78
CA LYS A 214 19.22 10.13 -26.10
C LYS A 214 19.51 11.50 -26.72
N VAL A 215 20.49 12.21 -26.15
CA VAL A 215 20.98 13.49 -26.70
C VAL A 215 21.57 13.26 -28.08
N GLY A 216 21.17 14.08 -29.05
CA GLY A 216 21.56 13.98 -30.46
C GLY A 216 20.70 13.05 -31.30
N SER A 217 19.81 12.25 -30.70
CA SER A 217 18.86 11.42 -31.43
C SER A 217 17.63 12.23 -31.88
N ARG A 218 17.06 11.82 -33.01
CA ARG A 218 15.85 12.39 -33.59
C ARG A 218 14.64 11.63 -33.08
N TYR A 219 13.59 12.36 -32.73
CA TYR A 219 12.34 11.80 -32.25
C TYR A 219 11.17 12.50 -32.93
N LEU A 220 10.11 11.74 -33.20
CA LEU A 220 8.83 12.31 -33.60
C LEU A 220 8.08 12.74 -32.34
N GLY A 221 7.62 14.00 -32.31
CA GLY A 221 6.88 14.52 -31.17
C GLY A 221 5.71 15.39 -31.58
N LYS A 222 4.72 15.49 -30.70
CA LYS A 222 3.48 16.24 -30.88
C LYS A 222 3.46 17.45 -29.94
N VAL A 223 3.09 18.62 -30.46
CA VAL A 223 2.92 19.83 -29.65
C VAL A 223 1.68 19.70 -28.77
N VAL A 224 1.85 19.66 -27.47
CA VAL A 224 0.74 19.54 -26.51
C VAL A 224 0.38 20.87 -25.85
N SER A 225 1.31 21.82 -25.82
CA SER A 225 1.07 23.15 -25.26
C SER A 225 2.01 24.19 -25.87
N ILE A 226 1.51 25.40 -26.15
CA ILE A 226 2.28 26.53 -26.66
C ILE A 226 2.34 27.61 -25.58
N LYS A 227 3.52 28.17 -25.35
CA LYS A 227 3.79 29.28 -24.43
C LYS A 227 4.57 30.37 -25.16
N ASP A 228 4.63 31.57 -24.60
CA ASP A 228 5.31 32.72 -25.23
C ASP A 228 6.81 32.48 -25.48
N PHE A 229 7.44 31.62 -24.67
CA PHE A 229 8.87 31.31 -24.74
C PHE A 229 9.20 29.98 -25.45
N GLY A 230 8.19 29.22 -25.89
CA GLY A 230 8.41 27.93 -26.56
C GLY A 230 7.19 27.02 -26.59
N ALA A 231 7.37 25.77 -27.00
CA ALA A 231 6.34 24.76 -27.04
C ALA A 231 6.72 23.54 -26.20
N ILE A 232 5.75 22.93 -25.53
CA ILE A 232 5.90 21.61 -24.90
C ILE A 232 5.57 20.55 -25.95
N VAL A 233 6.52 19.67 -26.19
CA VAL A 233 6.43 18.57 -27.16
C VAL A 233 6.47 17.24 -26.41
N GLU A 234 5.51 16.37 -26.72
CA GLU A 234 5.42 15.00 -26.24
C GLU A 234 5.99 14.05 -27.30
N LEU A 235 6.96 13.21 -26.95
CA LEU A 235 7.51 12.24 -27.89
C LEU A 235 6.56 11.05 -28.08
N ALA A 236 6.31 10.68 -29.33
CA ALA A 236 5.40 9.57 -29.66
C ALA A 236 5.87 8.21 -29.11
N ASP A 237 7.19 7.97 -29.10
CA ASP A 237 7.76 6.66 -28.74
C ASP A 237 7.92 6.45 -27.22
N THR A 238 8.04 7.53 -26.45
CA THR A 238 8.43 7.47 -25.03
C THR A 238 7.48 8.21 -24.11
N ALA A 239 6.43 8.83 -24.65
CA ALA A 239 5.51 9.74 -23.94
C ALA A 239 6.23 10.83 -23.12
N THR A 240 7.50 11.11 -23.44
CA THR A 240 8.33 12.04 -22.66
C THR A 240 8.02 13.46 -23.09
N LEU A 241 7.73 14.32 -22.10
CA LEU A 241 7.53 15.75 -22.31
C LEU A 241 8.87 16.49 -22.28
N GLY A 242 9.04 17.42 -23.22
CA GLY A 242 10.19 18.30 -23.25
C GLY A 242 9.88 19.67 -23.85
N LEU A 243 10.76 20.63 -23.59
CA LEU A 243 10.60 22.01 -24.01
C LEU A 243 11.37 22.26 -25.32
N LEU A 244 10.67 22.70 -26.34
CA LEU A 244 11.23 23.31 -27.55
C LEU A 244 11.21 24.84 -27.37
N HIS A 245 12.37 25.41 -27.03
CA HIS A 245 12.49 26.86 -26.82
C HIS A 245 12.35 27.64 -28.13
N ILE A 246 11.82 28.87 -28.10
CA ILE A 246 11.61 29.69 -29.31
C ILE A 246 12.88 29.89 -30.15
N SER A 247 14.05 29.97 -29.51
CA SER A 247 15.35 30.10 -30.19
C SER A 247 15.81 28.83 -30.92
N GLU A 248 15.19 27.69 -30.64
CA GLU A 248 15.53 26.37 -31.15
C GLU A 248 14.51 25.86 -32.19
N ILE A 249 13.54 26.70 -32.59
CA ILE A 249 12.52 26.36 -33.59
C ILE A 249 13.07 26.46 -35.02
N ALA A 250 13.73 27.57 -35.36
CA ALA A 250 14.22 27.86 -36.70
C ALA A 250 15.54 28.66 -36.69
N HIS A 251 16.23 28.74 -37.83
CA HIS A 251 17.42 29.59 -37.99
C HIS A 251 17.09 31.08 -38.21
N SER A 252 15.88 31.38 -38.68
CA SER A 252 15.33 32.73 -38.78
C SER A 252 14.91 33.25 -37.41
N ARG A 253 14.83 34.58 -37.25
CA ARG A 253 14.34 35.20 -36.01
C ARG A 253 12.82 35.01 -35.92
N THR A 254 12.38 34.01 -35.18
CA THR A 254 10.96 33.74 -34.91
C THR A 254 10.45 34.74 -33.87
N ALA A 255 9.42 35.52 -34.21
CA ALA A 255 8.84 36.52 -33.31
C ALA A 255 7.84 35.89 -32.33
N ASN A 256 6.93 35.03 -32.83
CA ASN A 256 6.00 34.28 -32.01
C ASN A 256 6.09 32.79 -32.31
N VAL A 257 5.93 31.96 -31.27
CA VAL A 257 5.94 30.49 -31.41
C VAL A 257 4.82 30.01 -32.34
N THR A 258 3.68 30.70 -32.32
CA THR A 258 2.50 30.42 -33.16
C THR A 258 2.73 30.62 -34.65
N ASP A 259 3.79 31.34 -35.04
CA ASP A 259 4.09 31.57 -36.46
C ASP A 259 4.68 30.30 -37.11
N GLU A 260 5.23 29.38 -36.30
CA GLU A 260 5.95 28.18 -36.74
C GLU A 260 5.35 26.88 -36.22
N LEU A 261 4.59 26.93 -35.12
CA LEU A 261 4.04 25.75 -34.43
C LEU A 261 2.56 25.93 -34.12
N ALA A 262 1.77 24.88 -34.39
CA ALA A 262 0.36 24.78 -34.01
C ALA A 262 0.16 23.72 -32.91
N MET A 263 -0.86 23.91 -32.06
CA MET A 263 -1.23 22.92 -31.06
C MET A 263 -1.69 21.63 -31.76
N GLY A 264 -1.19 20.49 -31.29
CA GLY A 264 -1.45 19.18 -31.89
C GLY A 264 -0.59 18.84 -33.11
N GLN A 265 0.29 19.73 -33.57
CA GLN A 265 1.18 19.49 -34.70
C GLN A 265 2.24 18.43 -34.37
N GLU A 266 2.45 17.49 -35.28
CA GLU A 266 3.57 16.53 -35.24
C GLU A 266 4.80 17.10 -35.94
N LEU A 267 5.97 16.96 -35.33
CA LEU A 267 7.25 17.43 -35.85
C LEU A 267 8.40 16.54 -35.39
N GLU A 268 9.48 16.51 -36.18
CA GLU A 268 10.74 15.95 -35.74
C GLU A 268 11.49 16.94 -34.83
N VAL A 269 11.98 16.43 -33.71
CA VAL A 269 12.81 17.18 -32.76
C VAL A 269 14.06 16.39 -32.40
N ALA A 270 15.19 17.10 -32.27
CA ALA A 270 16.41 16.55 -31.72
C ALA A 270 16.48 16.84 -30.21
N CYS A 271 16.84 15.84 -29.41
CA CYS A 271 17.17 16.08 -28.01
C CYS A 271 18.53 16.78 -27.90
N ILE A 272 18.57 17.98 -27.34
CA ILE A 272 19.81 18.77 -27.17
C ILE A 272 20.35 18.74 -25.74
N GLY A 273 19.65 18.07 -24.81
CA GLY A 273 20.08 17.91 -23.42
C GLY A 273 18.90 17.95 -22.45
N ARG A 274 19.21 18.18 -21.17
CA ARG A 274 18.22 18.35 -20.10
C ARG A 274 18.43 19.67 -19.36
N ASP A 275 17.37 20.21 -18.79
CA ASP A 275 17.45 21.32 -17.87
C ASP A 275 17.89 20.86 -16.46
N PRO A 276 18.27 21.79 -15.55
CA PRO A 276 18.65 21.44 -14.18
C PRO A 276 17.53 20.80 -13.34
N ARG A 277 16.28 20.84 -13.82
CA ARG A 277 15.10 20.23 -13.19
C ARG A 277 14.74 18.86 -13.81
N GLY A 278 15.54 18.38 -14.77
CA GLY A 278 15.36 17.08 -15.42
C GLY A 278 14.52 17.09 -16.71
N ASN A 279 13.94 18.23 -17.11
CA ASN A 279 13.11 18.30 -18.32
C ASN A 279 13.98 18.20 -19.58
N VAL A 280 13.50 17.43 -20.57
CA VAL A 280 14.20 17.27 -21.85
C VAL A 280 14.11 18.57 -22.66
N LYS A 281 15.23 18.99 -23.24
CA LYS A 281 15.31 20.13 -24.16
C LYS A 281 15.34 19.64 -25.60
N PHE A 282 14.44 20.17 -26.41
CA PHE A 282 14.32 19.85 -27.82
C PHE A 282 14.81 20.99 -28.71
N SER A 283 15.31 20.64 -29.89
CA SER A 283 15.64 21.57 -30.97
C SER A 283 15.17 21.04 -32.31
N ARG A 284 14.43 21.87 -33.04
CA ARG A 284 14.09 21.66 -34.45
C ARG A 284 15.18 22.27 -35.35
N LYS A 285 15.78 23.37 -34.92
CA LYS A 285 16.90 24.05 -35.58
C LYS A 285 18.10 23.12 -35.83
N ALA A 286 18.41 22.24 -34.88
CA ALA A 286 19.49 21.25 -35.03
C ALA A 286 19.27 20.26 -36.20
N LEU A 287 18.05 20.15 -36.71
CA LEU A 287 17.67 19.30 -37.84
C LEU A 287 17.59 20.06 -39.17
N LEU A 288 17.54 21.39 -39.14
CA LEU A 288 17.41 22.23 -40.33
C LEU A 288 18.79 22.52 -40.96
N PRO A 289 18.92 22.47 -42.30
CA PRO A 289 20.17 22.78 -42.98
C PRO A 289 20.68 24.19 -42.64
N LEU A 290 22.00 24.31 -42.46
CA LEU A 290 22.65 25.57 -42.13
C LEU A 290 22.38 26.62 -43.22
N PRO A 291 21.97 27.84 -42.86
CA PRO A 291 21.79 28.90 -43.84
C PRO A 291 23.13 29.27 -44.50
N PRO A 292 23.13 29.70 -45.78
CA PRO A 292 24.35 30.07 -46.48
C PRO A 292 25.09 31.21 -45.75
N PRO A 293 26.43 31.20 -45.73
CA PRO A 293 27.22 32.22 -45.04
C PRO A 293 26.88 33.61 -45.60
N ARG A 294 26.56 34.58 -44.72
CA ARG A 294 26.36 35.97 -45.13
C ARG A 294 27.63 36.47 -45.80
N THR A 295 27.57 36.69 -47.11
CA THR A 295 28.61 37.39 -47.86
C THR A 295 28.82 38.76 -47.22
N ALA A 296 30.01 38.98 -46.68
CA ALA A 296 30.44 40.29 -46.22
C ALA A 296 30.39 41.25 -47.41
N MET A 297 29.46 42.22 -47.38
CA MET A 297 29.49 43.32 -48.33
C MET A 297 30.78 44.10 -48.11
N SER A 298 31.65 44.06 -49.12
CA SER A 298 32.85 44.88 -49.20
C SER A 298 32.43 46.35 -49.35
N HIS A 299 32.53 47.12 -48.27
CA HIS A 299 32.57 48.58 -48.40
C HIS A 299 33.94 48.97 -48.99
N ARG A 300 34.02 49.04 -50.33
CA ARG A 300 35.05 49.79 -51.05
C ARG A 300 34.43 51.05 -51.67
N GLY A 301 34.77 52.19 -51.10
CA GLY A 301 35.53 53.22 -51.84
C GLY A 301 34.80 54.44 -52.39
N GLY A 302 35.30 55.62 -51.96
CA GLY A 302 35.36 56.88 -52.73
C GLY A 302 34.36 57.94 -52.26
N GLY A 303 34.71 59.19 -51.91
CA GLY A 303 35.94 59.96 -52.07
C GLY A 303 35.58 61.41 -52.48
N VAL A 304 36.53 62.33 -52.27
CA VAL A 304 36.67 63.70 -52.84
C VAL A 304 36.04 64.85 -52.04
N GLY A 305 36.89 65.83 -51.68
CA GLY A 305 36.52 67.19 -51.30
C GLY A 305 37.36 67.78 -50.19
#